data_AF-A0A5C6EF34-F1
#
_entry.id   AF-A0A5C6EF34-F1
#
_cell.length_a   1.000
_cell.length_b   1.000
_cell.length_c   1.000
_cell.angle_alpha   90.00
_cell.angle_beta   90.00
_cell.angle_gamma   90.00
#
_symmetry.space_group_name_H-M   'P 1'
#
loop_
_entity.id
_entity.type
_entity.pdbx_description
1 polymer ?
#
loop_
_entity_poly.entity_id
_entity_poly.type
_entity_poly.pdbx_seq_one_letter_code
_entity_poly.pdbx_strand_id
1 'polypeptide(L)'
;MPRGRKGYKQGSCDQIVAYHKPAYRSVWMSKEEFDDLDDFVLVRHLRYCVKQKGFRVRHVVLATTLLDASEYSVEDLADLYAQRWQVELDIRSLKPHMQMEHLRCKSPSMVRKEIYAHMISYNLIRDLIVRTALQYSTAPKYLSHTAAVQSLNAFSEKLQAGSCRIEQLERALLQSISKHRVGDRKPRVHPREIKRRPSSYKLMNRPRHAARSSAA
;
A
#
# COMPACT_ATOMS: atom_id res chain seq x y z
N MET A 1 14.48 13.30 -17.00
CA MET A 1 15.33 12.22 -16.45
C MET A 1 16.17 12.78 -15.33
N PRO A 2 16.61 11.97 -14.34
CA PRO A 2 17.69 12.36 -13.47
C PRO A 2 18.85 12.77 -14.40
N ARG A 3 19.22 14.04 -14.40
CA ARG A 3 20.11 14.65 -15.40
C ARG A 3 21.57 14.14 -15.35
N GLY A 4 21.88 13.09 -14.59
CA GLY A 4 23.25 12.74 -14.21
C GLY A 4 23.84 11.46 -14.80
N ARG A 5 23.04 10.43 -15.15
CA ARG A 5 23.58 9.13 -15.59
C ARG A 5 23.10 8.79 -16.99
N LYS A 6 24.05 8.68 -17.93
CA LYS A 6 23.83 8.18 -19.29
C LYS A 6 23.74 6.65 -19.24
N GLY A 7 22.79 6.08 -19.97
CA GLY A 7 22.57 4.64 -20.03
C GLY A 7 22.15 4.18 -21.44
N TYR A 8 21.98 2.88 -21.60
CA TYR A 8 21.44 2.29 -22.84
C TYR A 8 19.97 2.69 -23.00
N LYS A 9 19.63 3.40 -24.07
CA LYS A 9 18.25 3.89 -24.28
C LYS A 9 17.39 2.80 -24.88
N GLN A 10 16.28 2.49 -24.20
CA GLN A 10 15.21 1.65 -24.73
C GLN A 10 14.07 2.49 -25.34
N GLY A 11 14.04 3.79 -25.02
CA GLY A 11 13.07 4.74 -25.55
C GLY A 11 13.41 6.18 -25.18
N SER A 12 12.55 7.13 -25.56
CA SER A 12 12.79 8.57 -25.32
C SER A 12 12.83 8.94 -23.82
N CYS A 13 12.10 8.18 -23.01
CA CYS A 13 12.01 8.35 -21.56
C CYS A 13 12.37 7.07 -20.79
N ASP A 14 13.08 6.15 -21.42
CA ASP A 14 13.40 4.81 -20.89
C ASP A 14 14.84 4.44 -21.20
N GLN A 15 15.61 4.12 -20.16
CA GLN A 15 17.02 3.77 -20.28
C GLN A 15 17.45 2.78 -19.20
N ILE A 16 18.43 1.94 -19.50
CA ILE A 16 19.12 1.07 -18.54
C ILE A 16 20.44 1.73 -18.13
N VAL A 17 20.68 1.84 -16.85
CA VAL A 17 21.86 2.48 -16.25
C VAL A 17 22.57 1.47 -15.35
N ALA A 18 23.89 1.36 -15.49
CA ALA A 18 24.71 0.60 -14.54
C ALA A 18 24.94 1.40 -13.25
N TYR A 19 24.63 0.79 -12.11
CA TYR A 19 24.89 1.31 -10.78
C TYR A 19 26.07 0.54 -10.22
N HIS A 20 27.24 1.16 -10.26
CA HIS A 20 28.46 0.53 -9.79
C HIS A 20 28.49 0.40 -8.27
N LYS A 21 29.05 -0.71 -7.80
CA LYS A 21 29.45 -0.94 -6.42
C LYS A 21 30.27 0.26 -5.93
N PRO A 22 29.95 0.84 -4.76
CA PRO A 22 30.73 1.95 -4.22
C PRO A 22 32.18 1.53 -3.99
N ALA A 23 33.12 2.47 -4.12
CA ALA A 23 34.54 2.17 -3.86
C ALA A 23 34.83 1.80 -2.39
N TYR A 24 33.94 2.20 -1.46
CA TYR A 24 34.11 1.99 -0.04
C TYR A 24 32.90 1.28 0.56
N ARG A 25 33.16 0.33 1.45
CA ARG A 25 32.14 -0.38 2.23
C ARG A 25 31.38 0.60 3.14
N SER A 26 30.06 0.45 3.20
CA SER A 26 29.22 1.19 4.13
C SER A 26 29.35 0.69 5.57
N VAL A 27 29.20 1.58 6.55
CA VAL A 27 29.39 1.27 7.98
C VAL A 27 28.48 0.15 8.50
N TRP A 28 27.27 0.03 7.93
CA TRP A 28 26.22 -0.89 8.40
C TRP A 28 26.31 -2.32 7.84
N MET A 29 27.25 -2.61 6.92
CA MET A 29 27.37 -3.89 6.22
C MET A 29 28.68 -4.58 6.61
N SER A 30 28.71 -5.91 6.72
CA SER A 30 29.93 -6.67 7.02
C SER A 30 30.93 -6.62 5.84
N LYS A 31 32.19 -6.96 6.10
CA LYS A 31 33.18 -7.04 5.02
C LYS A 31 32.85 -8.18 4.06
N GLU A 32 32.45 -9.35 4.59
CA GLU A 32 32.07 -10.49 3.75
C GLU A 32 30.87 -10.13 2.86
N GLU A 33 29.82 -9.53 3.42
CA GLU A 33 28.63 -9.09 2.65
C GLU A 33 29.00 -8.09 1.56
N PHE A 34 29.92 -7.16 1.83
CA PHE A 34 30.34 -6.18 0.85
C PHE A 34 31.18 -6.80 -0.25
N ASP A 35 32.09 -7.72 0.08
CA ASP A 35 32.94 -8.40 -0.89
C ASP A 35 32.10 -9.29 -1.83
N ASP A 36 31.02 -9.89 -1.33
CA ASP A 36 30.06 -10.72 -2.10
C ASP A 36 29.17 -9.94 -3.09
N LEU A 37 29.06 -8.61 -2.96
CA LEU A 37 28.26 -7.80 -3.90
C LEU A 37 28.87 -7.78 -5.31
N ASP A 38 28.02 -7.89 -6.32
CA ASP A 38 28.38 -7.64 -7.72
C ASP A 38 28.98 -6.25 -7.94
N ASP A 39 29.91 -6.13 -8.89
CA ASP A 39 30.58 -4.87 -9.26
C ASP A 39 29.60 -3.80 -9.76
N PHE A 40 28.46 -4.20 -10.29
CA PHE A 40 27.39 -3.31 -10.68
C PHE A 40 26.03 -4.02 -10.69
N VAL A 41 24.98 -3.23 -10.54
CA VAL A 41 23.60 -3.67 -10.82
C VAL A 41 23.03 -2.83 -11.97
N LEU A 42 22.36 -3.47 -12.91
CA LEU A 42 21.64 -2.78 -13.97
C LEU A 42 20.28 -2.31 -13.45
N VAL A 43 19.96 -1.04 -13.71
CA VAL A 43 18.72 -0.41 -13.27
C VAL A 43 18.07 0.30 -14.46
N ARG A 44 16.84 -0.07 -14.77
CA ARG A 44 16.01 0.62 -15.76
C ARG A 44 15.36 1.85 -15.13
N HIS A 45 15.61 3.00 -15.73
CA HIS A 45 14.97 4.27 -15.43
C HIS A 45 13.96 4.61 -16.51
N LEU A 46 12.68 4.66 -16.12
CA LEU A 46 11.61 5.09 -17.00
C LEU A 46 10.87 6.30 -16.43
N ARG A 47 10.31 7.12 -17.30
CA ARG A 47 9.47 8.26 -16.93
C ARG A 47 8.11 8.16 -17.62
N TYR A 48 7.04 8.21 -16.83
CA TYR A 48 5.68 8.22 -17.34
C TYR A 48 4.87 9.42 -16.82
N CYS A 49 3.74 9.68 -17.48
CA CYS A 49 2.85 10.80 -17.17
C CYS A 49 1.60 10.33 -16.42
N VAL A 50 1.26 11.01 -15.32
CA VAL A 50 0.03 10.72 -14.56
C VAL A 50 -1.09 11.61 -15.10
N LYS A 51 -1.99 11.00 -15.88
CA LYS A 51 -3.13 11.70 -16.53
C LYS A 51 -4.34 11.88 -15.60
N GLN A 52 -4.37 11.22 -14.45
CA GLN A 52 -5.52 11.23 -13.54
C GLN A 52 -5.75 12.64 -12.93
N LYS A 53 -6.98 13.16 -13.08
CA LYS A 53 -7.39 14.44 -12.46
C LYS A 53 -7.35 14.32 -10.93
N GLY A 54 -6.95 15.39 -10.25
CA GLY A 54 -6.74 15.42 -8.80
C GLY A 54 -5.35 14.97 -8.32
N PHE A 55 -4.51 14.38 -9.19
CA PHE A 55 -3.12 14.08 -8.86
C PHE A 55 -2.24 15.30 -9.16
N ARG A 56 -1.49 15.75 -8.15
CA ARG A 56 -0.55 16.88 -8.29
C ARG A 56 0.69 16.49 -9.10
N VAL A 57 1.19 15.28 -8.89
CA VAL A 57 2.37 14.78 -9.61
C VAL A 57 1.95 14.46 -11.04
N ARG A 58 2.58 15.11 -12.01
CA ARG A 58 2.31 14.91 -13.45
C ARG A 58 3.30 13.97 -14.11
N HIS A 59 4.48 13.82 -13.54
CA HIS A 59 5.50 12.91 -14.03
C HIS A 59 6.12 12.14 -12.89
N VAL A 60 6.24 10.83 -13.07
CA VAL A 60 6.93 9.94 -12.14
C VAL A 60 8.16 9.38 -12.87
N VAL A 61 9.29 9.31 -12.16
CA VAL A 61 10.46 8.56 -12.60
C VAL A 61 10.52 7.31 -11.75
N LEU A 62 10.48 6.15 -12.41
CA LEU A 62 10.59 4.85 -11.78
C LEU A 62 11.99 4.29 -12.05
N ALA A 63 12.59 3.68 -11.03
CA ALA A 63 13.82 2.91 -11.13
C ALA A 63 13.50 1.46 -10.75
N THR A 64 13.83 0.50 -11.63
CA THR A 64 13.49 -0.92 -11.45
C THR A 64 14.59 -1.82 -11.99
N THR A 65 14.69 -3.03 -11.46
CA THR A 65 15.54 -4.12 -11.98
C THR A 65 14.84 -4.94 -13.07
N LEU A 66 13.59 -4.63 -13.41
CA LEU A 66 12.85 -5.21 -14.54
C LEU A 66 13.33 -4.54 -15.84
N LEU A 67 14.34 -5.14 -16.48
CA LEU A 67 15.11 -4.49 -17.56
C LEU A 67 14.43 -4.57 -18.92
N ASP A 68 13.73 -5.65 -19.23
CA ASP A 68 13.18 -5.91 -20.56
C ASP A 68 11.95 -5.03 -20.84
N ALA A 69 12.04 -4.17 -21.85
CA ALA A 69 10.92 -3.30 -22.25
C ALA A 69 9.81 -4.02 -23.03
N SER A 70 10.11 -5.16 -23.66
CA SER A 70 9.13 -5.97 -24.36
C SER A 70 8.29 -6.82 -23.42
N GLU A 71 8.88 -7.30 -22.33
CA GLU A 71 8.19 -8.05 -21.28
C GLU A 71 7.51 -7.12 -20.26
N TYR A 72 8.20 -6.05 -19.84
CA TYR A 72 7.72 -5.11 -18.84
C TYR A 72 7.49 -3.74 -19.48
N SER A 73 6.27 -3.49 -19.93
CA SER A 73 5.91 -2.22 -20.55
C SER A 73 5.93 -1.06 -19.54
N VAL A 74 6.04 0.17 -20.05
CA VAL A 74 5.99 1.38 -19.21
C VAL A 74 4.64 1.51 -18.50
N GLU A 75 3.57 1.13 -19.20
CA GLU A 75 2.19 1.15 -18.73
C GLU A 75 1.98 0.16 -17.59
N ASP A 76 2.43 -1.09 -17.74
CA ASP A 76 2.28 -2.13 -16.70
C ASP A 76 3.06 -1.75 -15.43
N LEU A 77 4.27 -1.22 -15.60
CA LEU A 77 5.08 -0.75 -14.48
C LEU A 77 4.46 0.48 -13.80
N ALA A 78 3.82 1.37 -14.56
CA ALA A 78 3.10 2.52 -14.03
C ALA A 78 1.88 2.08 -13.20
N ASP A 79 1.12 1.11 -13.70
CA ASP A 79 -0.05 0.55 -13.03
C ASP A 79 0.33 -0.24 -11.78
N LEU A 80 1.40 -1.05 -11.85
CA LEU A 80 1.96 -1.73 -10.70
C LEU A 80 2.43 -0.74 -9.63
N TYR A 81 3.14 0.32 -10.03
CA TYR A 81 3.57 1.36 -9.09
C TYR A 81 2.39 2.11 -8.48
N ALA A 82 1.30 2.34 -9.22
CA ALA A 82 0.09 2.94 -8.71
C ALA A 82 -0.56 2.09 -7.61
N GLN A 83 -0.49 0.76 -7.72
CA GLN A 83 -0.97 -0.17 -6.69
C GLN A 83 -0.21 -0.06 -5.37
N ARG A 84 1.00 0.53 -5.35
CA ARG A 84 1.74 0.80 -4.10
C ARG A 84 0.92 1.61 -3.09
N TRP A 85 -0.01 2.45 -3.54
CA TRP A 85 -0.90 3.20 -2.66
C TRP A 85 -1.79 2.31 -1.78
N GLN A 86 -2.05 1.06 -2.18
CA GLN A 86 -2.82 0.11 -1.37
C GLN A 86 -2.21 -0.09 0.02
N VAL A 87 -0.87 -0.03 0.14
CA VAL A 87 -0.18 -0.15 1.43
C VAL A 87 -0.64 0.91 2.44
N GLU A 88 -0.98 2.13 1.98
CA GLU A 88 -1.46 3.17 2.88
C GLU A 88 -2.87 2.86 3.42
N LEU A 89 -3.71 2.23 2.60
CA LEU A 89 -5.03 1.78 3.02
C LEU A 89 -4.94 0.60 3.99
N ASP A 90 -3.96 -0.29 3.79
CA ASP A 90 -3.67 -1.42 4.67
C ASP A 90 -3.12 -0.92 6.03
N ILE A 91 -2.16 0.00 6.02
CA ILE A 91 -1.65 0.66 7.24
C ILE A 91 -2.78 1.38 7.99
N ARG A 92 -3.72 2.02 7.27
CA ARG A 92 -4.91 2.62 7.88
C ARG A 92 -5.85 1.57 8.47
N SER A 93 -5.94 0.38 7.89
CA SER A 93 -6.74 -0.70 8.48
C SER A 93 -6.11 -1.20 9.78
N LEU A 94 -4.78 -1.31 9.81
CA LEU A 94 -4.01 -1.74 10.97
C LEU A 94 -4.04 -0.71 12.11
N LYS A 95 -3.78 0.57 11.82
CA LYS A 95 -3.61 1.61 12.84
C LYS A 95 -4.94 2.06 13.47
N PRO A 96 -5.78 2.91 12.82
CA PRO A 96 -7.01 3.37 13.46
C PRO A 96 -8.12 2.31 13.50
N HIS A 97 -8.29 1.45 12.48
CA HIS A 97 -9.42 0.50 12.52
C HIS A 97 -9.20 -0.68 13.45
N MET A 98 -7.95 -1.14 13.62
CA MET A 98 -7.58 -2.20 14.57
C MET A 98 -6.86 -1.66 15.82
N GLN A 99 -6.88 -0.33 16.02
CA GLN A 99 -6.38 0.36 17.21
C GLN A 99 -4.88 0.14 17.53
N MET A 100 -4.06 -0.27 16.55
CA MET A 100 -2.62 -0.49 16.77
C MET A 100 -1.83 0.81 17.04
N GLU A 101 -2.47 1.98 16.94
CA GLU A 101 -1.85 3.26 17.31
C GLU A 101 -1.67 3.44 18.83
N HIS A 102 -2.39 2.68 19.65
CA HIS A 102 -2.34 2.75 21.11
C HIS A 102 -2.07 1.37 21.71
N LEU A 103 -0.78 1.05 21.85
CA LEU A 103 -0.33 -0.20 22.47
C LEU A 103 -0.39 -0.09 24.01
N ARG A 104 -0.82 -1.17 24.66
CA ARG A 104 -1.06 -1.23 26.12
C ARG A 104 0.14 -1.75 26.89
N CYS A 105 1.01 -2.51 26.24
CA CYS A 105 2.18 -3.10 26.88
C CYS A 105 3.24 -2.05 27.24
N LYS A 106 3.89 -2.22 28.39
CA LYS A 106 4.87 -1.25 28.93
C LYS A 106 6.34 -1.64 28.73
N SER A 107 6.62 -2.90 28.40
CA SER A 107 8.00 -3.37 28.16
C SER A 107 8.27 -3.57 26.67
N PRO A 108 9.51 -3.33 26.18
CA PRO A 108 9.84 -3.49 24.76
C PRO A 108 9.54 -4.89 24.21
N SER A 109 9.75 -5.93 25.01
CA SER A 109 9.46 -7.31 24.62
C SER A 109 7.96 -7.56 24.44
N MET A 110 7.12 -7.05 25.34
CA MET A 110 5.66 -7.18 25.25
C MET A 110 5.05 -6.31 24.16
N VAL A 111 5.59 -5.10 23.94
CA VAL A 111 5.20 -4.22 22.81
C VAL A 111 5.39 -4.94 21.47
N ARG A 112 6.52 -5.63 21.27
CA ARG A 112 6.74 -6.44 20.04
C ARG A 112 5.69 -7.54 19.90
N LYS A 113 5.36 -8.25 20.99
CA LYS A 113 4.31 -9.29 20.98
C LYS A 113 2.93 -8.72 20.63
N GLU A 114 2.60 -7.54 21.17
CA GLU A 114 1.34 -6.85 20.87
C GLU A 114 1.26 -6.48 19.38
N ILE A 115 2.34 -5.95 18.81
CA ILE A 115 2.43 -5.68 17.35
C ILE A 115 2.23 -6.97 16.56
N TYR A 116 2.88 -8.08 16.93
CA TYR A 116 2.69 -9.35 16.25
C TYR A 116 1.25 -9.86 16.34
N ALA A 117 0.58 -9.71 17.48
CA ALA A 117 -0.82 -10.08 17.64
C ALA A 117 -1.74 -9.27 16.70
N HIS A 118 -1.48 -7.96 16.54
CA HIS A 118 -2.18 -7.13 15.55
C HIS A 118 -1.93 -7.60 14.11
N MET A 119 -0.69 -7.95 13.77
CA MET A 119 -0.33 -8.43 12.43
C MET A 119 -1.00 -9.78 12.11
N ILE A 120 -1.03 -10.71 13.06
CA ILE A 120 -1.72 -12.00 12.92
C ILE A 120 -3.22 -11.78 12.72
N SER A 121 -3.82 -10.94 13.57
CA SER A 121 -5.25 -10.61 13.48
C SER A 121 -5.59 -9.96 12.13
N TYR A 122 -4.74 -9.04 11.67
CA TYR A 122 -4.90 -8.37 10.38
C TYR A 122 -4.84 -9.38 9.23
N ASN A 123 -3.84 -10.24 9.22
CA ASN A 123 -3.69 -11.27 8.18
C ASN A 123 -4.87 -12.25 8.17
N LEU A 124 -5.41 -12.62 9.34
CA LEU A 124 -6.64 -13.43 9.43
C LEU A 124 -7.83 -12.72 8.78
N ILE A 125 -8.04 -11.44 9.07
CA ILE A 125 -9.12 -10.65 8.45
C ILE A 125 -8.91 -10.55 6.94
N ARG A 126 -7.66 -10.37 6.47
CA ARG A 126 -7.33 -10.34 5.04
C ARG A 126 -7.60 -11.68 4.36
N ASP A 127 -7.27 -12.79 5.00
CA ASP A 127 -7.59 -14.14 4.52
C ASP A 127 -9.10 -14.33 4.36
N LEU A 128 -9.89 -13.97 5.38
CA LEU A 128 -11.35 -14.02 5.31
C LEU A 128 -11.92 -13.18 4.15
N ILE A 129 -11.36 -11.99 3.92
CA ILE A 129 -11.74 -11.12 2.79
C ILE A 129 -11.39 -11.78 1.46
N VAL A 130 -10.20 -12.39 1.33
CA VAL A 130 -9.78 -13.08 0.11
C VAL A 130 -10.63 -14.32 -0.15
N ARG A 131 -10.91 -15.14 0.85
CA ARG A 131 -11.82 -16.30 0.74
C ARG A 131 -13.21 -15.87 0.33
N THR A 132 -13.74 -14.81 0.94
CA THR A 132 -15.03 -14.23 0.55
C THR A 132 -15.00 -13.77 -0.92
N ALA A 133 -13.93 -13.10 -1.32
CA ALA A 133 -13.75 -12.61 -2.68
C ALA A 133 -13.75 -13.75 -3.71
N LEU A 134 -13.02 -14.82 -3.43
CA LEU A 134 -12.97 -16.02 -4.27
C LEU A 134 -14.34 -16.70 -4.35
N GLN A 135 -15.01 -16.90 -3.21
CA GLN A 135 -16.28 -17.62 -3.14
C GLN A 135 -17.44 -16.86 -3.83
N TYR A 136 -17.46 -15.53 -3.74
CA TYR A 136 -18.54 -14.69 -4.27
C TYR A 136 -18.13 -13.90 -5.52
N SER A 137 -17.06 -14.33 -6.21
CA SER A 137 -16.56 -13.75 -7.47
C SER A 137 -16.47 -12.21 -7.43
N THR A 138 -15.90 -11.66 -6.36
CA THR A 138 -15.66 -10.22 -6.18
C THR A 138 -14.18 -9.95 -5.95
N ALA A 139 -13.71 -8.73 -6.22
CA ALA A 139 -12.33 -8.38 -5.88
C ALA A 139 -12.21 -8.04 -4.38
N PRO A 140 -11.14 -8.46 -3.68
CA PRO A 140 -10.91 -8.15 -2.26
C PRO A 140 -11.00 -6.65 -1.93
N LYS A 141 -10.54 -5.80 -2.85
CA LYS A 141 -10.55 -4.33 -2.72
C LYS A 141 -11.95 -3.72 -2.56
N TYR A 142 -13.00 -4.44 -2.96
CA TYR A 142 -14.39 -4.00 -2.84
C TYR A 142 -15.06 -4.48 -1.56
N LEU A 143 -14.40 -5.27 -0.73
CA LEU A 143 -14.95 -5.74 0.54
C LEU A 143 -14.51 -4.85 1.70
N SER A 144 -15.41 -4.57 2.63
CA SER A 144 -15.14 -3.67 3.75
C SER A 144 -14.34 -4.39 4.85
N HIS A 145 -13.11 -3.93 5.09
CA HIS A 145 -12.27 -4.42 6.19
C HIS A 145 -12.96 -4.28 7.55
N THR A 146 -13.58 -3.14 7.83
CA THR A 146 -14.28 -2.90 9.10
C THR A 146 -15.48 -3.83 9.26
N ALA A 147 -16.22 -4.11 8.18
CA ALA A 147 -17.33 -5.05 8.24
C ALA A 147 -16.85 -6.50 8.43
N ALA A 148 -15.69 -6.86 7.89
CA ALA A 148 -15.07 -8.16 8.13
C ALA A 148 -14.67 -8.34 9.61
N VAL A 149 -14.08 -7.31 10.23
CA VAL A 149 -13.80 -7.30 11.69
C VAL A 149 -15.09 -7.47 12.49
N GLN A 150 -16.12 -6.69 12.19
CA GLN A 150 -17.40 -6.75 12.88
C GLN A 150 -18.07 -8.11 12.73
N SER A 151 -18.03 -8.68 11.52
CA SER A 151 -18.59 -10.01 11.25
C SER A 151 -17.82 -11.08 12.01
N LEU A 152 -16.47 -11.06 12.01
CA LEU A 152 -15.68 -12.02 12.78
C LEU A 152 -15.98 -11.92 14.29
N ASN A 153 -16.06 -10.70 14.83
CA ASN A 153 -16.40 -10.49 16.23
C ASN A 153 -17.81 -11.01 16.58
N ALA A 154 -18.80 -10.79 15.71
CA ALA A 154 -20.17 -11.27 15.91
C ALA A 154 -20.28 -12.80 15.87
N PHE A 155 -19.34 -13.48 15.22
CA PHE A 155 -19.28 -14.95 15.16
C PHE A 155 -18.31 -15.56 16.19
N SER A 156 -17.52 -14.74 16.90
CA SER A 156 -16.43 -15.20 17.77
C SER A 156 -16.88 -16.20 18.85
N GLU A 157 -17.97 -15.91 19.57
CA GLU A 157 -18.50 -16.80 20.62
C GLU A 157 -18.87 -18.18 20.06
N LYS A 158 -19.52 -18.23 18.89
CA LYS A 158 -19.92 -19.47 18.23
C LYS A 158 -18.74 -20.27 17.71
N LEU A 159 -17.69 -19.58 17.26
CA LEU A 159 -16.44 -20.20 16.82
C LEU A 159 -15.67 -20.78 18.02
N GLN A 160 -15.65 -20.09 19.16
CA GLN A 160 -14.99 -20.54 20.39
C GLN A 160 -15.70 -21.72 21.06
N ALA A 161 -17.02 -21.78 20.97
CA ALA A 161 -17.82 -22.86 21.56
C ALA A 161 -17.61 -24.24 20.92
N GLY A 162 -16.76 -24.35 19.88
CA GLY A 162 -16.35 -25.64 19.31
C GLY A 162 -17.51 -26.42 18.69
N SER A 163 -18.29 -25.77 17.81
CA SER A 163 -19.43 -26.45 17.18
C SER A 163 -18.98 -27.52 16.19
N CYS A 164 -19.72 -28.63 16.09
CA CYS A 164 -19.56 -29.61 15.00
C CYS A 164 -19.93 -29.07 13.60
N ARG A 165 -20.27 -27.77 13.49
CA ARG A 165 -20.78 -27.10 12.29
C ARG A 165 -19.88 -25.96 11.84
N ILE A 166 -18.57 -26.04 12.10
CA ILE A 166 -17.58 -25.02 11.73
C ILE A 166 -17.71 -24.57 10.27
N GLU A 167 -17.90 -25.51 9.33
CA GLU A 167 -18.07 -25.17 7.91
C GLU A 167 -19.32 -24.32 7.62
N GLN A 168 -20.42 -24.57 8.33
CA GLN A 168 -21.64 -23.78 8.17
C GLN A 168 -21.46 -22.38 8.76
N LEU A 169 -20.77 -22.27 9.88
CA LEU A 169 -20.42 -21.00 10.50
C LEU A 169 -19.47 -20.19 9.61
N GLU A 170 -18.44 -20.82 9.04
CA GLU A 170 -17.53 -20.17 8.09
C GLU A 170 -18.30 -19.67 6.87
N ARG A 171 -19.15 -20.50 6.25
CA ARG A 171 -19.98 -20.07 5.12
C ARG A 171 -20.88 -18.88 5.48
N ALA A 172 -21.51 -18.90 6.64
CA ALA A 172 -22.35 -17.79 7.11
C ALA A 172 -21.53 -16.52 7.39
N LEU A 173 -20.33 -16.66 7.94
CA LEU A 173 -19.39 -15.56 8.13
C LEU A 173 -18.99 -14.93 6.79
N LEU A 174 -18.54 -15.73 5.82
CA LEU A 174 -18.15 -15.25 4.49
C LEU A 174 -19.35 -14.62 3.76
N GLN A 175 -20.55 -15.17 3.92
CA GLN A 175 -21.78 -14.57 3.39
C GLN A 175 -22.11 -13.22 4.03
N SER A 176 -21.86 -13.06 5.34
CA SER A 176 -22.02 -11.77 6.02
C SER A 176 -21.06 -10.73 5.43
N ILE A 177 -19.79 -11.09 5.25
CA ILE A 177 -18.76 -10.21 4.69
C ILE A 177 -19.11 -9.80 3.26
N SER A 178 -19.61 -10.71 2.43
CA SER A 178 -19.90 -10.45 1.01
C SER A 178 -20.99 -9.38 0.79
N LYS A 179 -21.90 -9.21 1.76
CA LYS A 179 -22.96 -8.19 1.74
C LYS A 179 -22.43 -6.77 1.97
N HIS A 180 -21.24 -6.62 2.54
CA HIS A 180 -20.67 -5.32 2.89
C HIS A 180 -19.61 -4.87 1.89
N ARG A 181 -20.09 -4.43 0.71
CA ARG A 181 -19.24 -3.85 -0.31
C ARG A 181 -18.88 -2.39 0.00
N VAL A 182 -17.64 -2.03 -0.21
CA VAL A 182 -17.17 -0.63 -0.22
C VAL A 182 -17.69 0.00 -1.50
N GLY A 183 -18.51 1.05 -1.36
CA GLY A 183 -19.02 1.81 -2.48
C GLY A 183 -17.93 2.51 -3.30
N ASP A 184 -18.32 3.04 -4.46
CA ASP A 184 -17.39 3.72 -5.37
C ASP A 184 -16.72 4.92 -4.72
N ARG A 185 -15.40 4.79 -4.48
CA ARG A 185 -14.58 5.88 -3.95
C ARG A 185 -14.14 6.77 -5.09
N LYS A 186 -14.92 7.82 -5.36
CA LYS A 186 -14.51 8.90 -6.28
C LYS A 186 -13.15 9.47 -5.84
N PRO A 187 -12.27 9.88 -6.78
CA PRO A 187 -10.99 10.49 -6.46
C PRO A 187 -11.17 11.67 -5.50
N ARG A 188 -10.44 11.65 -4.39
CA ARG A 188 -10.49 12.73 -3.40
C ARG A 188 -9.60 13.87 -3.84
N VAL A 189 -10.21 14.90 -4.41
CA VAL A 189 -9.55 16.21 -4.55
C VAL A 189 -9.70 16.93 -3.22
N HIS A 190 -8.59 17.17 -2.52
CA HIS A 190 -8.52 18.03 -1.36
C HIS A 190 -7.34 18.99 -1.50
N PRO A 191 -7.55 20.31 -1.40
CA PRO A 191 -6.45 21.26 -1.41
C PRO A 191 -5.56 21.04 -0.19
N ARG A 192 -4.24 21.13 -0.37
CA ARG A 192 -3.26 21.03 0.73
C ARG A 192 -3.17 22.37 1.46
N GLU A 193 -4.29 22.75 2.07
CA GLU A 193 -4.48 23.96 2.83
C GLU A 193 -4.85 23.59 4.28
N ILE A 194 -4.33 24.35 5.24
CA ILE A 194 -4.56 24.13 6.68
C ILE A 194 -5.60 25.10 7.21
N LYS A 195 -6.36 24.69 8.22
CA LYS A 195 -7.30 25.59 8.90
C LYS A 195 -6.67 26.41 10.03
N ARG A 196 -5.52 25.98 10.56
CA ARG A 196 -4.86 26.57 11.73
C ARG A 196 -3.34 26.57 11.53
N ARG A 197 -2.66 27.61 12.02
CA ARG A 197 -1.19 27.73 12.07
C ARG A 197 -0.61 26.82 13.19
N PRO A 198 0.69 26.43 13.16
CA PRO A 198 1.81 27.02 12.43
C PRO A 198 2.47 26.01 11.49
N SER A 199 1.94 25.87 10.28
CA SER A 199 2.58 25.06 9.25
C SER A 199 2.80 25.90 8.00
N SER A 200 3.80 25.54 7.19
CA SER A 200 4.17 26.22 5.95
C SER A 200 3.14 26.06 4.81
N TYR A 201 2.04 25.35 5.05
CA TYR A 201 0.94 25.23 4.10
C TYR A 201 0.06 26.48 4.06
N LYS A 202 -0.50 26.79 2.88
CA LYS A 202 -1.46 27.89 2.71
C LYS A 202 -2.67 27.71 3.62
N LEU A 203 -3.22 28.81 4.13
CA LEU A 203 -4.47 28.77 4.91
C LEU A 203 -5.67 28.55 3.98
N MET A 204 -6.62 27.75 4.44
CA MET A 204 -7.88 27.52 3.75
C MET A 204 -8.80 28.72 3.97
N ASN A 205 -8.73 29.71 3.09
CA ASN A 205 -9.47 30.97 3.18
C ASN A 205 -10.87 30.94 2.54
N ARG A 206 -11.29 29.78 2.03
CA ARG A 206 -12.58 29.57 1.36
C ARG A 206 -13.23 28.28 1.83
N PRO A 207 -14.56 28.15 1.72
CA PRO A 207 -15.26 26.91 2.04
C PRO A 207 -14.66 25.72 1.30
N ARG A 208 -14.52 24.60 2.01
CA ARG A 208 -13.83 23.40 1.49
C ARG A 208 -14.41 22.90 0.17
N HIS A 209 -15.72 23.00 -0.06
CA HIS A 209 -16.33 22.57 -1.32
C HIS A 209 -15.86 23.42 -2.51
N ALA A 210 -15.82 24.75 -2.37
CA ALA A 210 -15.35 25.66 -3.41
C ALA A 210 -13.87 25.45 -3.74
N ALA A 211 -13.05 25.18 -2.70
CA ALA A 211 -11.63 24.90 -2.87
C ALA A 211 -11.35 23.57 -3.61
N ARG A 212 -12.27 22.61 -3.57
CA ARG A 212 -12.17 21.34 -4.29
C ARG A 212 -12.42 21.50 -5.79
N SER A 213 -13.36 22.35 -6.17
CA SER A 213 -13.67 22.63 -7.58
C SER A 213 -12.53 23.35 -8.31
N SER A 214 -11.77 24.20 -7.61
CA SER A 214 -10.59 24.89 -8.19
C SER A 214 -9.32 24.04 -8.25
N ALA A 215 -9.31 22.89 -7.56
CA ALA A 215 -8.16 21.99 -7.46
C ALA A 215 -8.32 20.73 -8.35
N ALA A 216 -9.48 20.55 -8.97
CA ALA A 216 -9.80 19.49 -9.91
C ALA A 216 -9.34 19.85 -11.33
#